data_AF-A0A534YJH3-F1
#
_entry.id   AF-A0A534YJH3-F1
#
_cell.length_a   1.000
_cell.length_b   1.000
_cell.length_c   1.000
_cell.angle_alpha   90.00
_cell.angle_beta   90.00
_cell.angle_gamma   90.00
#
_symmetry.space_group_name_H-M   'P 1'
#
loop_
_entity.id
_entity.type
_entity.pdbx_description
1 polymer ?
#
loop_
_entity_poly.entity_id
_entity_poly.type
_entity_poly.pdbx_seq_one_letter_code
_entity_poly.pdbx_strand_id
1 'polypeptide(L)'
;MDANGSGALAPRRALAAAIGKEKLDVLLSAPDPEALVQSIPDQELYLALLEIGPEDAAEVVALSSPSQFRHAIDLSAWPGSDAGPEPASVLRWLRLAREGAGHGDRASQRYREKLAGLDAEMLSLMLRRILRVHDLQEEEEPPVQDFGRTYRTPEGRYLVELLEGTDYAMAKGLLDDLYADDVLGTTRLLESLRWEVPTELEEVARRWRDGRLRDRGFPGLDEAASFYARPATTKSGTAPAPGTALAAPIANLLERALGQLSGEERERAEEGIVYASNAALVANAVPAEDFEELRDTLADARRTLALGLETLSGGDLHAAARVLAERPVREIFQTAMGEAYRLQARARKAGAAARLPQAQSVTLLDPPLSDVVDALSRLRPSVPDPADSRKRRALGTLAEVARAEEILAEAEAVPALLGALGLAPAALGPLAEAQGVAPTALHASDAVRALALKELRGAKELPLRESVDEHPAPPGFAEKLEELLDGAAARSGHPRASAAGRRLRDAIRART
;
A
#
# COMPACT_ATOMS: atom_id res chain seq x y z
N MET A 1 36.18 11.60 -20.84
CA MET A 1 35.59 10.28 -21.14
C MET A 1 34.16 10.32 -20.57
N ASP A 2 33.34 11.26 -21.07
CA ASP A 2 32.12 11.72 -20.40
C ASP A 2 30.89 11.62 -21.32
N ALA A 3 30.93 10.69 -22.28
CA ALA A 3 29.89 10.55 -23.31
C ALA A 3 28.82 9.50 -23.00
N ASN A 4 29.00 8.63 -21.98
CA ASN A 4 28.03 7.56 -21.67
C ASN A 4 26.88 7.99 -20.75
N GLY A 5 26.99 9.13 -20.04
CA GLY A 5 25.96 9.57 -19.10
C GLY A 5 24.72 10.17 -19.76
N SER A 6 24.87 10.82 -20.93
CA SER A 6 23.75 11.51 -21.61
C SER A 6 22.83 10.56 -22.40
N GLY A 7 23.36 9.44 -22.90
CA GLY A 7 22.63 8.46 -23.71
C GLY A 7 21.58 7.66 -22.93
N ALA A 8 21.83 7.36 -21.65
CA ALA A 8 20.92 6.59 -20.79
C ALA A 8 19.79 7.43 -20.16
N LEU A 9 19.95 8.76 -20.10
CA LEU A 9 18.98 9.66 -19.46
C LEU A 9 17.66 9.78 -20.25
N ALA A 10 17.71 9.76 -21.59
CA ALA A 10 16.51 9.85 -22.42
C ALA A 10 15.65 8.57 -22.35
N PRO A 11 16.20 7.34 -22.48
CA PRO A 11 15.46 6.11 -22.27
C PRO A 11 14.87 5.98 -20.86
N ARG A 12 15.58 6.42 -19.81
CA ARG A 12 15.03 6.41 -18.44
C ARG A 12 13.85 7.35 -18.24
N ARG A 13 13.88 8.54 -18.85
CA ARG A 13 12.74 9.44 -18.84
C ARG A 13 11.55 8.88 -19.61
N ALA A 14 11.81 8.21 -20.74
CA ALA A 14 10.76 7.51 -21.49
C ALA A 14 10.16 6.36 -20.68
N LEU A 15 10.98 5.58 -19.98
CA LEU A 15 10.54 4.50 -19.09
C LEU A 15 9.65 5.03 -17.95
N ALA A 16 10.02 6.16 -17.36
CA ALA A 16 9.23 6.81 -16.30
C ALA A 16 7.86 7.31 -16.80
N ALA A 17 7.75 7.65 -18.09
CA ALA A 17 6.50 8.10 -18.71
C ALA A 17 5.64 6.95 -19.28
N ALA A 18 6.26 5.83 -19.62
CA ALA A 18 5.59 4.65 -20.18
C ALA A 18 4.81 3.87 -19.11
N ILE A 19 3.72 3.24 -19.52
CA ILE A 19 2.84 2.44 -18.65
C ILE A 19 2.72 0.99 -19.12
N GLY A 20 2.69 0.04 -18.18
CA GLY A 20 2.48 -1.39 -18.48
C GLY A 20 3.40 -1.91 -19.59
N LYS A 21 2.81 -2.48 -20.64
CA LYS A 21 3.55 -3.05 -21.78
C LYS A 21 4.39 -2.04 -22.57
N GLU A 22 4.08 -0.74 -22.52
CA GLU A 22 4.92 0.28 -23.16
C GLU A 22 6.32 0.33 -22.53
N LYS A 23 6.45 0.02 -21.23
CA LYS A 23 7.75 -0.06 -20.57
C LYS A 23 8.61 -1.17 -21.16
N LEU A 24 8.01 -2.31 -21.50
CA LEU A 24 8.69 -3.43 -22.14
C LEU A 24 9.28 -2.98 -23.48
N ASP A 25 8.48 -2.32 -24.31
CA ASP A 25 8.91 -1.80 -25.61
C ASP A 25 10.08 -0.82 -25.47
N VAL A 26 10.02 0.10 -24.50
CA VAL A 26 11.09 1.06 -24.22
C VAL A 26 12.39 0.36 -23.82
N LEU A 27 12.31 -0.67 -22.98
CA LEU A 27 13.49 -1.41 -22.50
C LEU A 27 14.15 -2.22 -23.62
N LEU A 28 13.35 -2.95 -24.40
CA LEU A 28 13.86 -3.88 -25.42
C LEU A 28 14.24 -3.18 -26.73
N SER A 29 13.65 -2.02 -27.04
CA SER A 29 13.96 -1.25 -28.26
C SER A 29 15.19 -0.35 -28.12
N ALA A 30 15.83 -0.32 -26.94
CA ALA A 30 17.03 0.48 -26.73
C ALA A 30 18.20 -0.04 -27.59
N PRO A 31 19.16 0.83 -28.00
CA PRO A 31 20.34 0.39 -28.75
C PRO A 31 21.17 -0.67 -28.00
N ASP A 32 21.18 -0.60 -26.67
CA ASP A 32 21.77 -1.60 -25.78
C ASP A 32 20.78 -1.88 -24.63
N PRO A 33 19.86 -2.86 -24.83
CA PRO A 33 18.85 -3.21 -23.82
C PRO A 33 19.48 -3.71 -22.52
N GLU A 34 20.58 -4.46 -22.61
CA GLU A 34 21.27 -5.01 -21.44
C GLU A 34 21.83 -3.89 -20.57
N ALA A 35 22.59 -2.97 -21.18
CA ALA A 35 23.14 -1.84 -20.45
C ALA A 35 22.05 -0.92 -19.89
N LEU A 36 20.95 -0.70 -20.63
CA LEU A 36 19.83 0.10 -20.13
C LEU A 36 19.21 -0.54 -18.89
N VAL A 37 18.82 -1.82 -18.97
CA VAL A 37 18.20 -2.57 -17.86
C VAL A 37 19.11 -2.57 -16.64
N GLN A 38 20.40 -2.89 -16.81
CA GLN A 38 21.35 -2.95 -15.70
C GLN A 38 21.67 -1.59 -15.07
N SER A 39 21.37 -0.50 -15.78
CA SER A 39 21.55 0.84 -15.25
C SER A 39 20.42 1.28 -14.30
N ILE A 40 19.24 0.66 -14.39
CA ILE A 40 18.06 1.01 -13.60
C ILE A 40 18.27 0.55 -12.14
N PRO A 41 17.94 1.39 -11.13
CA PRO A 41 18.00 0.95 -9.74
C PRO A 41 17.16 -0.30 -9.47
N ASP A 42 17.65 -1.21 -8.63
CA ASP A 42 17.05 -2.53 -8.42
C ASP A 42 15.54 -2.48 -8.12
N GLN A 43 15.12 -1.56 -7.24
CA GLN A 43 13.72 -1.41 -6.84
C GLN A 43 12.85 -0.83 -7.97
N GLU A 44 13.37 0.13 -8.74
CA GLU A 44 12.66 0.69 -9.89
C GLU A 44 12.46 -0.35 -10.98
N LEU A 45 13.47 -1.20 -11.24
CA LEU A 45 13.36 -2.31 -12.17
C LEU A 45 12.33 -3.33 -11.69
N TYR A 46 12.35 -3.68 -10.40
CA TYR A 46 11.37 -4.62 -9.83
C TYR A 46 9.93 -4.12 -9.98
N LEU A 47 9.67 -2.85 -9.66
CA LEU A 47 8.35 -2.24 -9.85
C LEU A 47 7.93 -2.22 -11.32
N ALA A 48 8.86 -1.92 -12.24
CA ALA A 48 8.58 -1.96 -13.68
C ALA A 48 8.22 -3.38 -14.16
N LEU A 49 8.90 -4.42 -13.67
CA LEU A 49 8.60 -5.82 -13.98
C LEU A 49 7.20 -6.23 -13.48
N LEU A 50 6.82 -5.79 -12.28
CA LEU A 50 5.48 -6.04 -11.75
C LEU A 50 4.40 -5.31 -12.55
N GLU A 51 4.66 -4.06 -12.97
CA GLU A 51 3.73 -3.28 -13.78
C GLU A 51 3.49 -3.89 -15.16
N ILE A 52 4.55 -4.42 -15.79
CA ILE A 52 4.45 -5.14 -17.08
C ILE A 52 3.70 -6.46 -16.88
N GLY A 53 3.88 -7.10 -15.71
CA GLY A 53 3.57 -8.49 -15.47
C GLY A 53 4.84 -9.32 -15.69
N PRO A 54 5.42 -9.98 -14.67
CA PRO A 54 6.76 -10.54 -14.84
C PRO A 54 6.83 -11.70 -15.83
N GLU A 55 5.73 -12.43 -16.06
CA GLU A 55 5.63 -13.46 -17.11
C GLU A 55 5.79 -12.87 -18.52
N ASP A 56 5.27 -11.67 -18.75
CA ASP A 56 5.40 -10.95 -20.02
C ASP A 56 6.78 -10.27 -20.16
N ALA A 57 7.60 -10.27 -19.11
CA ALA A 57 8.87 -9.55 -19.03
C ALA A 57 10.10 -10.46 -18.92
N ALA A 58 9.99 -11.75 -19.25
CA ALA A 58 11.07 -12.73 -19.12
C ALA A 58 12.39 -12.26 -19.78
N GLU A 59 12.34 -11.65 -20.97
CA GLU A 59 13.52 -11.09 -21.65
C GLU A 59 14.22 -10.01 -20.81
N VAL A 60 13.47 -9.13 -20.15
CA VAL A 60 14.01 -8.10 -19.25
C VAL A 60 14.65 -8.75 -18.02
N VAL A 61 14.02 -9.78 -17.44
CA VAL A 61 14.59 -10.57 -16.34
C VAL A 61 15.91 -11.24 -16.75
N ALA A 62 15.99 -11.73 -17.99
CA ALA A 62 17.21 -12.32 -18.52
C ALA A 62 18.34 -11.30 -18.77
N LEU A 63 18.00 -10.03 -19.01
CA LEU A 63 18.97 -8.93 -19.17
C LEU A 63 19.41 -8.28 -17.85
N SER A 64 18.66 -8.49 -16.76
CA SER A 64 19.00 -7.93 -15.45
C SER A 64 20.36 -8.43 -14.95
N SER A 65 21.03 -7.61 -14.13
CA SER A 65 22.24 -8.02 -13.43
C SER A 65 21.92 -9.08 -12.35
N PRO A 66 22.93 -9.83 -11.86
CA PRO A 66 22.74 -10.75 -10.73
C PRO A 66 22.21 -10.04 -9.47
N SER A 67 22.64 -8.80 -9.22
CA SER A 67 22.18 -8.01 -8.07
C SER A 67 20.69 -7.65 -8.18
N GLN A 68 20.27 -7.17 -9.36
CA GLN A 68 18.87 -6.84 -9.64
C GLN A 68 17.97 -8.09 -9.55
N PHE A 69 18.44 -9.21 -10.11
CA PHE A 69 17.73 -10.48 -10.05
C PHE A 69 17.53 -10.97 -8.62
N ARG A 70 18.60 -10.95 -7.82
CA ARG A 70 18.54 -11.31 -6.40
C ARG A 70 17.62 -10.38 -5.61
N HIS A 71 17.60 -9.09 -5.92
CA HIS A 71 16.67 -8.16 -5.28
C HIS A 71 15.20 -8.53 -5.52
N ALA A 72 14.85 -8.97 -6.73
CA ALA A 72 13.51 -9.46 -7.02
C ALA A 72 13.13 -10.68 -6.16
N ILE A 73 14.08 -11.60 -5.92
CA ILE A 73 13.89 -12.75 -5.02
C ILE A 73 13.79 -12.31 -3.55
N ASP A 74 14.65 -11.38 -3.11
CA ASP A 74 14.64 -10.87 -1.73
C ASP A 74 13.28 -10.24 -1.37
N LEU A 75 12.60 -9.62 -2.34
CA LEU A 75 11.28 -9.04 -2.17
C LEU A 75 10.15 -10.07 -2.32
N SER A 76 10.10 -10.81 -3.43
CA SER A 76 8.95 -11.65 -3.79
C SER A 76 8.89 -13.01 -3.09
N ALA A 77 10.03 -13.59 -2.72
CA ALA A 77 10.05 -14.95 -2.19
C ALA A 77 9.58 -15.03 -0.73
N TRP A 78 9.45 -13.90 -0.02
CA TRP A 78 9.21 -13.88 1.42
C TRP A 78 7.82 -13.28 1.71
N PRO A 79 6.81 -14.09 2.05
CA PRO A 79 5.43 -13.60 2.21
C PRO A 79 5.22 -12.80 3.52
N GLY A 80 6.21 -12.79 4.43
CA GLY A 80 6.16 -12.01 5.66
C GLY A 80 7.42 -12.15 6.53
N SER A 81 7.45 -11.41 7.63
CA SER A 81 8.59 -11.42 8.59
C SER A 81 8.79 -12.76 9.28
N ASP A 82 7.71 -13.53 9.46
CA ASP A 82 7.70 -14.74 10.28
C ASP A 82 7.65 -16.03 9.44
N ALA A 83 7.55 -15.89 8.11
CA ALA A 83 7.45 -16.99 7.18
C ALA A 83 8.75 -17.14 6.37
N GLY A 84 9.19 -18.37 6.15
CA GLY A 84 10.34 -18.67 5.29
C GLY A 84 10.07 -18.40 3.80
N PRO A 85 11.09 -18.53 2.94
CA PRO A 85 10.93 -18.25 1.52
C PRO A 85 10.05 -19.30 0.84
N GLU A 86 9.16 -18.86 -0.04
CA GLU A 86 8.27 -19.70 -0.83
C GLU A 86 9.01 -20.28 -2.05
N PRO A 87 9.09 -21.62 -2.16
CA PRO A 87 9.86 -22.19 -3.24
C PRO A 87 9.31 -21.91 -4.64
N ALA A 88 7.98 -21.82 -4.77
CA ALA A 88 7.33 -21.50 -6.03
C ALA A 88 7.81 -20.14 -6.58
N SER A 89 7.95 -19.13 -5.73
CA SER A 89 8.37 -17.78 -6.12
C SER A 89 9.82 -17.75 -6.60
N VAL A 90 10.74 -18.44 -5.93
CA VAL A 90 12.14 -18.52 -6.38
C VAL A 90 12.25 -19.29 -7.69
N LEU A 91 11.58 -20.44 -7.81
CA LEU A 91 11.55 -21.23 -9.04
C LEU A 91 10.95 -20.45 -10.21
N ARG A 92 9.93 -19.64 -9.94
CA ARG A 92 9.34 -18.73 -10.91
C ARG A 92 10.37 -17.73 -11.45
N TRP A 93 11.09 -17.01 -10.60
CA TRP A 93 12.12 -16.07 -11.07
C TRP A 93 13.25 -16.78 -11.83
N LEU A 94 13.69 -17.96 -11.38
CA LEU A 94 14.69 -18.77 -12.09
C LEU A 94 14.18 -19.19 -13.48
N ARG A 95 12.92 -19.58 -13.61
CA ARG A 95 12.28 -19.88 -14.89
C ARG A 95 12.26 -18.67 -15.81
N LEU A 96 11.80 -17.51 -15.33
CA LEU A 96 11.77 -16.28 -16.12
C LEU A 96 13.16 -15.89 -16.63
N ALA A 97 14.18 -15.98 -15.77
CA ALA A 97 15.56 -15.72 -16.14
C ALA A 97 16.10 -16.71 -17.19
N ARG A 98 15.63 -17.97 -17.18
CA ARG A 98 16.02 -19.01 -18.14
C ARG A 98 15.30 -18.86 -19.48
N GLU A 99 13.99 -18.69 -19.46
CA GLU A 99 13.14 -18.59 -20.65
C GLU A 99 13.49 -17.34 -21.47
N GLY A 100 13.63 -16.18 -20.81
CA GLY A 100 13.98 -14.93 -21.48
C GLY A 100 15.42 -14.88 -21.99
N ALA A 101 16.27 -15.81 -21.58
CA ALA A 101 17.66 -15.85 -22.03
C ALA A 101 17.74 -16.21 -23.53
N GLY A 102 16.82 -17.05 -24.03
CA GLY A 102 16.97 -17.67 -25.33
C GLY A 102 18.08 -18.73 -25.33
N HIS A 103 18.56 -19.13 -26.52
CA HIS A 103 19.39 -20.33 -26.71
C HIS A 103 20.86 -20.02 -27.05
N GLY A 104 21.38 -18.84 -26.72
CA GLY A 104 22.75 -18.42 -27.05
C GLY A 104 23.73 -18.55 -25.87
N ASP A 105 25.03 -18.72 -26.16
CA ASP A 105 26.06 -18.90 -25.13
C ASP A 105 26.09 -17.77 -24.07
N ARG A 106 25.97 -16.51 -24.51
CA ARG A 106 25.92 -15.34 -23.62
C ARG A 106 24.69 -15.38 -22.70
N ALA A 107 23.58 -15.91 -23.20
CA ALA A 107 22.35 -16.01 -22.43
C ALA A 107 22.44 -17.08 -21.33
N SER A 108 22.96 -18.26 -21.67
CA SER A 108 23.24 -19.30 -20.68
C SER A 108 24.27 -18.84 -19.64
N GLN A 109 25.26 -18.04 -20.04
CA GLN A 109 26.21 -17.45 -19.11
C GLN A 109 25.53 -16.48 -18.13
N ARG A 110 24.66 -15.56 -18.60
CA ARG A 110 23.92 -14.65 -17.70
C ARG A 110 23.04 -15.40 -16.70
N TYR A 111 22.40 -16.49 -17.14
CA TYR A 111 21.61 -17.34 -16.23
C TYR A 111 22.49 -17.97 -15.15
N ARG A 112 23.66 -18.54 -15.52
CA ARG A 112 24.62 -19.11 -14.56
C ARG A 112 25.15 -18.06 -13.58
N GLU A 113 25.46 -16.85 -14.05
CA GLU A 113 25.89 -15.74 -13.19
C GLU A 113 24.81 -15.34 -12.16
N LYS A 114 23.53 -15.38 -12.54
CA LYS A 114 22.41 -15.16 -11.61
C LYS A 114 22.28 -16.29 -10.58
N LEU A 115 22.38 -17.54 -11.03
CA LEU A 115 22.31 -18.71 -10.15
C LEU A 115 23.46 -18.70 -9.12
N ALA A 116 24.68 -18.42 -9.56
CA ALA A 116 25.85 -18.25 -8.69
C ALA A 116 25.74 -17.02 -7.78
N GLY A 117 24.95 -16.02 -8.17
CA GLY A 117 24.67 -14.83 -7.37
C GLY A 117 23.66 -15.06 -6.24
N LEU A 118 22.94 -16.18 -6.23
CA LEU A 118 22.09 -16.59 -5.11
C LEU A 118 22.95 -17.07 -3.94
N ASP A 119 22.51 -16.75 -2.72
CA ASP A 119 23.19 -17.23 -1.52
C ASP A 119 23.13 -18.76 -1.48
N ALA A 120 24.25 -19.41 -1.12
CA ALA A 120 24.31 -20.87 -1.04
C ALA A 120 23.23 -21.42 -0.11
N GLU A 121 23.00 -20.76 1.04
CA GLU A 121 21.96 -21.17 1.99
C GLU A 121 20.55 -20.98 1.44
N MET A 122 20.30 -19.95 0.62
CA MET A 122 19.03 -19.78 -0.08
C MET A 122 18.82 -20.94 -1.06
N LEU A 123 19.81 -21.23 -1.91
CA LEU A 123 19.73 -22.33 -2.87
C LEU A 123 19.54 -23.68 -2.17
N SER A 124 20.32 -23.95 -1.12
CA SER A 124 20.21 -25.16 -0.31
C SER A 124 18.83 -25.29 0.35
N LEU A 125 18.33 -24.23 1.00
CA LEU A 125 17.02 -24.23 1.64
C LEU A 125 15.91 -24.52 0.63
N MET A 126 16.01 -23.89 -0.52
CA MET A 126 15.10 -24.03 -1.64
C MET A 126 15.05 -25.47 -2.16
N LEU A 127 16.22 -26.04 -2.49
CA LEU A 127 16.35 -27.42 -2.93
C LEU A 127 15.85 -28.39 -1.83
N ARG A 128 16.20 -28.14 -0.58
CA ARG A 128 15.76 -28.94 0.57
C ARG A 128 14.24 -28.96 0.77
N ARG A 129 13.54 -27.90 0.35
CA ARG A 129 12.08 -27.77 0.43
C ARG A 129 11.34 -28.43 -0.73
N ILE A 130 12.01 -28.64 -1.86
CA ILE A 130 11.37 -29.19 -3.08
C ILE A 130 11.90 -30.57 -3.46
N LEU A 131 13.00 -31.02 -2.88
CA LEU A 131 13.66 -32.29 -3.17
C LEU A 131 13.73 -33.20 -1.94
N ARG A 132 13.67 -34.49 -2.20
CA ARG A 132 14.11 -35.55 -1.31
C ARG A 132 15.21 -36.34 -2.00
N VAL A 133 16.37 -36.43 -1.35
CA VAL A 133 17.56 -37.12 -1.89
C VAL A 133 17.66 -38.50 -1.24
N HIS A 134 17.64 -39.55 -2.07
CA HIS A 134 17.84 -40.94 -1.65
C HIS A 134 19.24 -41.41 -2.09
N ASP A 135 20.07 -41.88 -1.17
CA ASP A 135 21.39 -42.46 -1.50
C ASP A 135 21.26 -43.95 -1.84
N LEU A 136 21.45 -44.30 -3.10
CA LEU A 136 21.28 -45.66 -3.60
C LEU A 136 22.41 -46.62 -3.17
N GLN A 137 23.45 -46.11 -2.49
CA GLN A 137 24.49 -46.93 -1.89
C GLN A 137 24.12 -47.37 -0.46
N GLU A 138 23.27 -46.60 0.22
CA GLU A 138 22.88 -46.84 1.62
C GLU A 138 21.44 -47.36 1.75
N GLU A 139 20.57 -46.97 0.82
CA GLU A 139 19.13 -47.22 0.84
C GLU A 139 18.71 -48.09 -0.36
N GLU A 140 17.68 -48.93 -0.18
CA GLU A 140 17.04 -49.60 -1.31
C GLU A 140 16.34 -48.56 -2.19
N GLU A 141 16.42 -48.74 -3.53
CA GLU A 141 15.79 -47.83 -4.46
C GLU A 141 14.28 -47.74 -4.18
N PRO A 142 13.75 -46.53 -3.87
CA PRO A 142 12.35 -46.40 -3.52
C PRO A 142 11.45 -46.76 -4.71
N PRO A 143 10.26 -47.34 -4.47
CA PRO A 143 9.35 -47.69 -5.53
C PRO A 143 8.84 -46.43 -6.24
N VAL A 144 9.36 -46.15 -7.44
CA VAL A 144 9.00 -44.97 -8.23
C VAL A 144 7.59 -45.13 -8.80
N GLN A 145 6.63 -44.38 -8.26
CA GLN A 145 5.24 -44.38 -8.76
C GLN A 145 5.06 -43.43 -9.95
N ASP A 146 5.84 -42.34 -10.01
CA ASP A 146 5.81 -41.33 -11.06
C ASP A 146 7.25 -40.97 -11.49
N PHE A 147 7.71 -41.55 -12.60
CA PHE A 147 9.04 -41.27 -13.17
C PHE A 147 9.22 -39.80 -13.58
N GLY A 148 8.11 -39.08 -13.81
CA GLY A 148 8.11 -37.64 -14.07
C GLY A 148 8.61 -36.83 -12.88
N ARG A 149 8.53 -37.37 -11.65
CA ARG A 149 8.96 -36.75 -10.39
C ARG A 149 10.31 -37.20 -9.90
N THR A 150 11.01 -38.04 -10.65
CA THR A 150 12.35 -38.50 -10.26
C THR A 150 13.41 -37.98 -11.20
N TYR A 151 14.58 -37.68 -10.65
CA TYR A 151 15.80 -37.33 -11.37
C TYR A 151 16.92 -38.24 -10.87
N ARG A 152 17.49 -39.05 -11.77
CA ARG A 152 18.63 -39.90 -11.44
C ARG A 152 19.90 -39.12 -11.76
N THR A 153 20.82 -39.07 -10.79
CA THR A 153 22.03 -38.27 -10.98
C THR A 153 22.96 -38.91 -12.03
N PRO A 154 23.75 -38.11 -12.79
CA PRO A 154 24.61 -38.63 -13.85
C PRO A 154 25.62 -39.68 -13.37
N GLU A 155 26.12 -39.56 -12.15
CA GLU A 155 27.01 -40.51 -11.49
C GLU A 155 26.29 -41.77 -10.98
N GLY A 156 24.96 -41.77 -10.98
CA GLY A 156 24.12 -42.89 -10.56
C GLY A 156 24.06 -43.13 -9.05
N ARG A 157 24.64 -42.25 -8.23
CA ARG A 157 24.68 -42.39 -6.76
C ARG A 157 23.36 -42.05 -6.10
N TYR A 158 22.69 -40.98 -6.52
CA TYR A 158 21.45 -40.53 -5.89
C TYR A 158 20.26 -40.70 -6.82
N LEU A 159 19.11 -40.97 -6.22
CA LEU A 159 17.81 -40.75 -6.82
C LEU A 159 17.16 -39.55 -6.13
N VAL A 160 16.92 -38.49 -6.88
CA VAL A 160 16.27 -37.28 -6.39
C VAL A 160 14.78 -37.36 -6.70
N GLU A 161 13.95 -37.32 -5.67
CA GLU A 161 12.50 -37.25 -5.76
C GLU A 161 12.04 -35.80 -5.58
N LEU A 162 11.27 -35.29 -6.53
CA LEU A 162 10.68 -33.96 -6.48
C LEU A 162 9.35 -34.01 -5.72
N LEU A 163 9.22 -33.16 -4.70
CA LEU A 163 8.05 -33.11 -3.82
C LEU A 163 6.83 -32.49 -4.53
N GLU A 164 5.63 -32.90 -4.13
CA GLU A 164 4.38 -32.41 -4.71
C GLU A 164 4.23 -30.89 -4.63
N GLY A 165 3.64 -30.29 -5.67
CA GLY A 165 3.50 -28.84 -5.79
C GLY A 165 4.73 -28.13 -6.34
N THR A 166 5.82 -28.85 -6.62
CA THR A 166 7.01 -28.32 -7.29
C THR A 166 6.79 -28.24 -8.81
N ASP A 167 7.38 -27.23 -9.45
CA ASP A 167 7.55 -27.23 -10.90
C ASP A 167 8.64 -28.24 -11.30
N TYR A 168 8.23 -29.45 -11.69
CA TYR A 168 9.16 -30.54 -11.97
C TYR A 168 10.09 -30.26 -13.15
N ALA A 169 9.60 -29.57 -14.19
CA ALA A 169 10.40 -29.27 -15.37
C ALA A 169 11.51 -28.27 -15.01
N MET A 170 11.16 -27.21 -14.27
CA MET A 170 12.13 -26.21 -13.84
C MET A 170 13.15 -26.79 -12.85
N ALA A 171 12.70 -27.58 -11.87
CA ALA A 171 13.59 -28.17 -10.88
C ALA A 171 14.56 -29.21 -11.48
N LYS A 172 14.10 -30.04 -12.43
CA LYS A 172 15.00 -30.94 -13.19
C LYS A 172 16.00 -30.15 -14.02
N GLY A 173 15.53 -29.14 -14.74
CA GLY A 173 16.41 -28.28 -15.52
C GLY A 173 17.45 -27.56 -14.66
N LEU A 174 17.10 -27.16 -13.44
CA LEU A 174 18.05 -26.57 -12.48
C LEU A 174 19.13 -27.58 -12.08
N LEU A 175 18.76 -28.84 -11.81
CA LEU A 175 19.73 -29.90 -11.54
C LEU A 175 20.65 -30.14 -12.74
N ASP A 176 20.09 -30.18 -13.96
CA ASP A 176 20.87 -30.30 -15.19
C ASP A 176 21.89 -29.15 -15.31
N ASP A 177 21.46 -27.91 -15.02
CA ASP A 177 22.34 -26.73 -15.09
C ASP A 177 23.45 -26.77 -14.04
N LEU A 178 23.14 -27.20 -12.80
CA LEU A 178 24.12 -27.37 -11.72
C LEU A 178 25.16 -28.46 -12.07
N TYR A 179 24.72 -29.60 -12.58
CA TYR A 179 25.61 -30.68 -13.02
C TYR A 179 26.46 -30.29 -14.24
N ALA A 180 25.92 -29.50 -15.16
CA ALA A 180 26.66 -28.99 -16.31
C ALA A 180 27.77 -28.01 -15.90
N ASP A 181 27.58 -27.28 -14.79
CA ASP A 181 28.56 -26.33 -14.26
C ASP A 181 29.63 -27.01 -13.37
N ASP A 182 29.21 -27.77 -12.35
CA ASP A 182 30.11 -28.50 -11.46
C ASP A 182 29.47 -29.80 -10.96
N VAL A 183 29.85 -30.92 -11.59
CA VAL A 183 29.40 -32.27 -11.20
C VAL A 183 29.77 -32.59 -9.75
N LEU A 184 30.98 -32.27 -9.31
CA LEU A 184 31.47 -32.64 -7.99
C LEU A 184 30.84 -31.77 -6.90
N GLY A 185 30.72 -30.47 -7.16
CA GLY A 185 30.02 -29.52 -6.29
C GLY A 185 28.55 -29.89 -6.13
N THR A 186 27.86 -30.21 -7.22
CA THR A 186 26.45 -30.61 -7.19
C THR A 186 26.24 -31.92 -6.42
N THR A 187 27.12 -32.91 -6.62
CA THR A 187 27.08 -34.17 -5.86
C THR A 187 27.26 -33.92 -4.35
N ARG A 188 28.15 -33.00 -3.96
CA ARG A 188 28.36 -32.61 -2.55
C ARG A 188 27.17 -31.83 -1.98
N LEU A 189 26.56 -30.95 -2.78
CA LEU A 189 25.35 -30.24 -2.41
C LEU A 189 24.21 -31.22 -2.13
N LEU A 190 23.95 -32.18 -3.01
CA LEU A 190 22.90 -33.18 -2.78
C LEU A 190 23.16 -34.01 -1.50
N GLU A 191 24.42 -34.35 -1.21
CA GLU A 191 24.78 -35.00 0.04
C GLU A 191 24.52 -34.10 1.27
N SER A 192 24.86 -32.81 1.21
CA SER A 192 24.64 -31.89 2.33
C SER A 192 23.15 -31.70 2.63
N LEU A 193 22.30 -31.63 1.61
CA LEU A 193 20.85 -31.47 1.75
C LEU A 193 20.20 -32.58 2.60
N ARG A 194 20.78 -33.79 2.63
CA ARG A 194 20.28 -34.90 3.48
C ARG A 194 20.40 -34.58 4.97
N TRP A 195 21.39 -33.78 5.36
CA TRP A 195 21.77 -33.54 6.75
C TRP A 195 21.46 -32.11 7.24
N GLU A 196 21.24 -31.17 6.32
CA GLU A 196 20.95 -29.78 6.66
C GLU A 196 19.61 -29.60 7.37
N VAL A 197 19.61 -28.72 8.39
CA VAL A 197 18.41 -28.36 9.16
C VAL A 197 17.74 -27.15 8.50
N PRO A 198 16.49 -27.27 8.01
CA PRO A 198 15.83 -26.17 7.29
C PRO A 198 15.73 -24.85 8.07
N THR A 199 15.54 -24.92 9.39
CA THR A 199 15.44 -23.73 10.24
C THR A 199 16.75 -22.93 10.28
N GLU A 200 17.90 -23.60 10.35
CA GLU A 200 19.20 -22.93 10.39
C GLU A 200 19.49 -22.23 9.05
N LEU A 201 19.23 -22.93 7.93
CA LEU A 201 19.34 -22.35 6.60
C LEU A 201 18.41 -21.14 6.42
N GLU A 202 17.17 -21.23 6.93
CA GLU A 202 16.22 -20.12 6.87
C GLU A 202 16.71 -18.90 7.63
N GLU A 203 17.22 -19.07 8.86
CA GLU A 203 17.76 -17.94 9.62
C GLU A 203 18.95 -17.28 8.91
N VAL A 204 19.84 -18.07 8.32
CA VAL A 204 21.01 -17.55 7.58
C VAL A 204 20.55 -16.80 6.33
N ALA A 205 19.68 -17.41 5.52
CA ALA A 205 19.13 -16.79 4.31
C ALA A 205 18.38 -15.48 4.64
N ARG A 206 17.60 -15.47 5.73
CA ARG A 206 16.89 -14.27 6.21
C ARG A 206 17.88 -13.17 6.62
N ARG A 207 18.93 -13.50 7.36
CA ARG A 207 19.97 -12.52 7.75
C ARG A 207 20.65 -11.87 6.54
N TRP A 208 21.00 -12.67 5.52
CA TRP A 208 21.60 -12.16 4.30
C TRP A 208 20.66 -11.24 3.52
N ARG A 209 19.42 -11.69 3.31
CA ARG A 209 18.35 -10.91 2.69
C ARG A 209 18.14 -9.58 3.42
N ASP A 210 17.94 -9.62 4.74
CA ASP A 210 17.67 -8.42 5.53
C ASP A 210 18.86 -7.45 5.53
N GLY A 211 20.10 -7.95 5.50
CA GLY A 211 21.29 -7.11 5.31
C GLY A 211 21.24 -6.36 3.98
N ARG A 212 21.00 -7.06 2.87
CA ARG A 212 20.91 -6.46 1.53
C ARG A 212 19.74 -5.50 1.36
N LEU A 213 18.62 -5.77 2.00
CA LEU A 213 17.45 -4.89 1.99
C LEU A 213 17.74 -3.61 2.79
N ARG A 214 18.43 -3.70 3.94
CA ARG A 214 18.88 -2.51 4.69
C ARG A 214 19.83 -1.63 3.88
N ASP A 215 20.77 -2.24 3.15
CA ASP A 215 21.68 -1.50 2.26
C ASP A 215 20.92 -0.74 1.15
N ARG A 216 19.70 -1.19 0.82
CA ARG A 216 18.76 -0.55 -0.14
C ARG A 216 17.73 0.36 0.53
N GLY A 217 17.92 0.66 1.81
CA GLY A 217 17.05 1.56 2.56
C GLY A 217 15.73 0.94 3.02
N PHE A 218 15.62 -0.39 3.11
CA PHE A 218 14.49 -1.04 3.79
C PHE A 218 14.79 -1.19 5.29
N PRO A 219 14.08 -0.45 6.17
CA PRO A 219 14.26 -0.61 7.61
C PRO A 219 13.63 -1.91 8.13
N GLY A 220 14.06 -2.33 9.33
CA GLY A 220 13.36 -3.37 10.08
C GLY A 220 11.96 -2.91 10.53
N LEU A 221 11.09 -3.86 10.91
CA LEU A 221 9.68 -3.58 11.22
C LEU A 221 9.48 -2.53 12.31
N ASP A 222 10.22 -2.60 13.41
CA ASP A 222 10.11 -1.63 14.52
C ASP A 222 10.48 -0.22 14.08
N GLU A 223 11.54 -0.11 13.27
CA GLU A 223 11.99 1.17 12.74
C GLU A 223 11.02 1.72 11.71
N ALA A 224 10.47 0.87 10.84
CA ALA A 224 9.41 1.23 9.90
C ALA A 224 8.16 1.74 10.64
N ALA A 225 7.71 1.01 11.67
CA ALA A 225 6.56 1.37 12.49
C ALA A 225 6.76 2.72 13.21
N SER A 226 8.01 3.07 13.54
CA SER A 226 8.34 4.35 14.18
C SER A 226 7.98 5.58 13.34
N PHE A 227 7.90 5.47 12.00
CA PHE A 227 7.44 6.56 11.14
C PHE A 227 5.99 6.96 11.43
N TYR A 228 5.17 5.99 11.82
CA TYR A 228 3.77 6.20 12.18
C TYR A 228 3.57 6.50 13.67
N ALA A 229 4.64 6.60 14.46
CA ALA A 229 4.53 7.04 15.84
C ALA A 229 4.00 8.50 15.88
N ARG A 230 3.29 8.84 16.95
CA ARG A 230 2.95 10.25 17.19
C ARG A 230 4.25 11.03 17.37
N PRO A 231 4.38 12.23 16.78
CA PRO A 231 5.55 13.04 17.00
C PRO A 231 5.69 13.23 18.52
N ALA A 232 6.91 13.07 19.03
CA ALA A 232 7.19 13.48 20.40
C ALA A 232 6.68 14.91 20.54
N THR A 233 6.02 15.24 21.65
CA THR A 233 5.57 16.60 21.93
C THR A 233 6.81 17.48 22.06
N THR A 234 7.42 17.85 20.94
CA THR A 234 8.24 19.02 20.86
C THR A 234 7.29 20.13 21.25
N LYS A 235 7.66 20.87 22.29
CA LYS A 235 7.07 22.17 22.54
C LYS A 235 7.34 22.96 21.27
N SER A 236 6.44 22.85 20.30
CA SER A 236 6.34 23.73 19.16
C SER A 236 6.36 25.12 19.78
N GLY A 237 7.46 25.84 19.57
CA GLY A 237 7.44 27.28 19.73
C GLY A 237 6.20 27.75 18.99
N THR A 238 5.31 28.38 19.75
CA THR A 238 4.07 29.03 19.33
C THR A 238 3.57 28.51 17.98
N ALA A 239 2.61 27.59 17.99
CA ALA A 239 1.80 27.34 16.80
C ALA A 239 1.47 28.72 16.21
N PRO A 240 1.87 29.03 14.97
CA PRO A 240 1.49 30.30 14.40
C PRO A 240 -0.03 30.36 14.54
N ALA A 241 -0.54 31.43 15.14
CA ALA A 241 -1.97 31.70 15.13
C ALA A 241 -2.47 31.43 13.70
N PRO A 242 -3.67 30.84 13.50
CA PRO A 242 -4.20 30.56 12.17
C PRO A 242 -4.27 31.89 11.40
N GLY A 243 -3.18 32.18 10.70
CA GLY A 243 -2.96 33.40 9.98
C GLY A 243 -3.75 33.26 8.71
N THR A 244 -4.63 34.23 8.48
CA THR A 244 -5.37 34.49 7.25
C THR A 244 -4.42 34.73 6.06
N ALA A 245 -3.71 33.68 5.65
CA ALA A 245 -2.98 33.55 4.41
C ALA A 245 -3.04 32.06 4.04
N LEU A 246 -4.19 31.65 3.50
CA LEU A 246 -4.27 30.47 2.66
C LEU A 246 -3.37 30.73 1.43
N ALA A 247 -2.07 30.52 1.57
CA ALA A 247 -1.23 30.34 0.40
C ALA A 247 -1.81 29.15 -0.35
N ALA A 248 -2.12 29.33 -1.64
CA ALA A 248 -2.60 28.23 -2.45
C ALA A 248 -1.59 27.08 -2.36
N PRO A 249 -2.04 25.82 -2.19
CA PRO A 249 -1.13 24.69 -2.05
C PRO A 249 -0.16 24.70 -3.22
N ILE A 250 1.14 24.68 -2.92
CA ILE A 250 2.14 24.54 -3.95
C ILE A 250 2.08 23.09 -4.44
N ALA A 251 1.53 22.91 -5.64
CA ALA A 251 1.56 21.61 -6.31
C ALA A 251 3.02 21.12 -6.39
N ASN A 252 3.22 19.85 -6.02
CA ASN A 252 4.52 19.18 -6.02
C ASN A 252 5.57 19.90 -5.14
N LEU A 253 5.17 20.41 -3.96
CA LEU A 253 6.09 21.09 -3.04
C LEU A 253 7.33 20.24 -2.72
N LEU A 254 7.16 18.94 -2.50
CA LEU A 254 8.25 18.00 -2.25
C LEU A 254 9.28 18.00 -3.40
N GLU A 255 8.82 17.76 -4.62
CA GLU A 255 9.67 17.71 -5.82
C GLU A 255 10.33 19.07 -6.10
N ARG A 256 9.60 20.17 -5.89
CA ARG A 256 10.14 21.53 -6.08
C ARG A 256 11.18 21.88 -5.02
N ALA A 257 10.95 21.50 -3.76
CA ALA A 257 11.89 21.71 -2.68
C ALA A 257 13.17 20.89 -2.91
N LEU A 258 13.02 19.63 -3.32
CA LEU A 258 14.14 18.79 -3.71
C LEU A 258 14.94 19.38 -4.89
N GLY A 259 14.24 19.95 -5.87
CA GLY A 259 14.87 20.62 -7.02
C GLY A 259 15.66 21.89 -6.67
N GLN A 260 15.49 22.47 -5.47
CA GLN A 260 16.34 23.56 -4.99
C GLN A 260 17.65 23.10 -4.36
N LEU A 261 17.74 21.83 -3.96
CA LEU A 261 18.93 21.27 -3.33
C LEU A 261 19.96 20.87 -4.40
N SER A 262 21.23 20.84 -4.00
CA SER A 262 22.33 20.43 -4.88
C SER A 262 23.40 19.65 -4.12
N GLY A 263 24.21 18.86 -4.84
CA GLY A 263 25.28 18.06 -4.25
C GLY A 263 24.79 17.09 -3.17
N GLU A 264 25.53 16.99 -2.07
CA GLU A 264 25.27 16.07 -0.97
C GLU A 264 23.92 16.30 -0.25
N GLU A 265 23.43 17.55 -0.22
CA GLU A 265 22.13 17.85 0.41
C GLU A 265 20.98 17.20 -0.36
N ARG A 266 21.08 17.23 -1.68
CA ARG A 266 20.09 16.62 -2.56
C ARG A 266 20.13 15.11 -2.48
N GLU A 267 21.33 14.51 -2.51
CA GLU A 267 21.52 13.06 -2.40
C GLU A 267 20.93 12.53 -1.09
N ARG A 268 21.27 13.15 0.04
CA ARG A 268 20.72 12.81 1.36
C ARG A 268 19.21 12.94 1.43
N ALA A 269 18.64 13.97 0.79
CA ALA A 269 17.20 14.14 0.72
C ALA A 269 16.52 13.06 -0.14
N GLU A 270 17.10 12.71 -1.29
CA GLU A 270 16.63 11.62 -2.16
C GLU A 270 16.66 10.28 -1.42
N GLU A 271 17.78 9.95 -0.77
CA GLU A 271 17.91 8.76 0.07
C GLU A 271 16.88 8.74 1.20
N GLY A 272 16.67 9.88 1.87
CA GLY A 272 15.65 10.00 2.92
C GLY A 272 14.24 9.73 2.40
N ILE A 273 13.90 10.24 1.21
CA ILE A 273 12.58 10.02 0.58
C ILE A 273 12.40 8.54 0.24
N VAL A 274 13.42 7.89 -0.36
CA VAL A 274 13.40 6.45 -0.65
C VAL A 274 13.23 5.64 0.63
N TYR A 275 14.03 5.96 1.65
CA TYR A 275 13.98 5.30 2.95
C TYR A 275 12.62 5.42 3.63
N ALA A 276 11.99 6.60 3.62
CA ALA A 276 10.64 6.80 4.14
C ALA A 276 9.57 6.03 3.33
N SER A 277 9.75 5.93 2.02
CA SER A 277 8.87 5.17 1.14
C SER A 277 8.96 3.67 1.43
N ASN A 278 10.17 3.14 1.59
CA ASN A 278 10.42 1.75 1.97
C ASN A 278 9.94 1.46 3.40
N ALA A 279 10.10 2.41 4.32
CA ALA A 279 9.52 2.32 5.66
C ALA A 279 7.99 2.21 5.61
N ALA A 280 7.32 2.94 4.71
CA ALA A 280 5.87 2.82 4.54
C ALA A 280 5.46 1.44 4.01
N LEU A 281 6.19 0.88 3.04
CA LEU A 281 5.95 -0.48 2.53
C LEU A 281 6.05 -1.53 3.65
N VAL A 282 7.13 -1.47 4.44
CA VAL A 282 7.36 -2.42 5.55
C VAL A 282 6.33 -2.25 6.67
N ALA A 283 6.05 -1.01 7.10
CA ALA A 283 5.15 -0.72 8.20
C ALA A 283 3.66 -1.02 7.91
N ASN A 284 3.29 -1.04 6.63
CA ASN A 284 1.95 -1.42 6.18
C ASN A 284 1.88 -2.88 5.74
N ALA A 285 2.98 -3.64 5.82
CA ALA A 285 3.08 -5.03 5.40
C ALA A 285 2.56 -5.27 3.98
N VAL A 286 2.93 -4.37 3.05
CA VAL A 286 2.46 -4.42 1.66
C VAL A 286 3.02 -5.68 0.97
N PRO A 287 2.17 -6.52 0.34
CA PRO A 287 2.63 -7.67 -0.42
C PRO A 287 3.56 -7.24 -1.56
N ALA A 288 4.72 -7.91 -1.66
CA ALA A 288 5.74 -7.54 -2.65
C ALA A 288 5.32 -7.80 -4.10
N GLU A 289 4.27 -8.57 -4.36
CA GLU A 289 3.78 -8.87 -5.71
C GLU A 289 2.54 -8.05 -6.13
N ASP A 290 1.93 -7.30 -5.20
CA ASP A 290 0.78 -6.45 -5.50
C ASP A 290 1.24 -5.07 -5.99
N PHE A 291 1.37 -4.92 -7.30
CA PHE A 291 1.80 -3.66 -7.90
C PHE A 291 0.89 -2.48 -7.56
N GLU A 292 -0.42 -2.68 -7.48
CA GLU A 292 -1.36 -1.60 -7.20
C GLU A 292 -1.19 -1.10 -5.76
N GLU A 293 -1.09 -2.01 -4.79
CA GLU A 293 -0.88 -1.66 -3.39
C GLU A 293 0.51 -1.06 -3.14
N LEU A 294 1.55 -1.57 -3.82
CA LEU A 294 2.90 -0.98 -3.79
C LEU A 294 2.87 0.45 -4.32
N ARG A 295 2.29 0.68 -5.50
CA ARG A 295 2.19 2.01 -6.12
C ARG A 295 1.43 2.98 -5.22
N ASP A 296 0.27 2.56 -4.72
CA ASP A 296 -0.60 3.40 -3.91
C ASP A 296 0.07 3.74 -2.56
N THR A 297 0.79 2.79 -1.94
CA THR A 297 1.55 3.04 -0.70
C THR A 297 2.75 3.97 -0.92
N LEU A 298 3.48 3.82 -2.02
CA LEU A 298 4.57 4.73 -2.38
C LEU A 298 4.04 6.15 -2.62
N ALA A 299 2.89 6.28 -3.30
CA ALA A 299 2.23 7.56 -3.48
C ALA A 299 1.83 8.17 -2.13
N ASP A 300 1.22 7.38 -1.24
CA ASP A 300 0.81 7.82 0.10
C ASP A 300 1.99 8.26 0.97
N ALA A 301 3.14 7.58 0.88
CA ALA A 301 4.36 8.01 1.56
C ALA A 301 4.81 9.40 1.08
N ARG A 302 4.81 9.65 -0.23
CA ARG A 302 5.15 10.97 -0.80
C ARG A 302 4.15 12.05 -0.39
N ARG A 303 2.85 11.73 -0.39
CA ARG A 303 1.80 12.65 0.09
C ARG A 303 2.01 13.02 1.56
N THR A 304 2.33 12.04 2.39
CA THR A 304 2.62 12.25 3.81
C THR A 304 3.83 13.14 4.01
N LEU A 305 4.93 12.91 3.27
CA LEU A 305 6.09 13.79 3.29
C LEU A 305 5.78 15.22 2.82
N ALA A 306 4.99 15.36 1.76
CA ALA A 306 4.58 16.67 1.24
C ALA A 306 3.77 17.46 2.29
N LEU A 307 2.81 16.81 2.96
CA LEU A 307 2.05 17.42 4.06
C LEU A 307 2.96 17.82 5.22
N GLY A 308 3.93 16.96 5.57
CA GLY A 308 4.88 17.23 6.64
C GLY A 308 5.75 18.46 6.33
N LEU A 309 6.25 18.54 5.10
CA LEU A 309 6.99 19.71 4.62
C LEU A 309 6.13 20.98 4.66
N GLU A 310 4.91 20.93 4.13
CA GLU A 310 4.00 22.08 4.12
C GLU A 310 3.69 22.57 5.53
N THR A 311 3.48 21.64 6.46
CA THR A 311 3.21 21.94 7.88
C THR A 311 4.40 22.63 8.55
N LEU A 312 5.63 22.22 8.22
CA LEU A 312 6.85 22.76 8.81
C LEU A 312 7.35 24.05 8.15
N SER A 313 7.05 24.25 6.87
CA SER A 313 7.50 25.41 6.11
C SER A 313 6.43 26.50 5.96
N GLY A 314 5.18 26.22 6.33
CA GLY A 314 4.04 27.09 6.03
C GLY A 314 3.76 27.24 4.54
N GLY A 315 4.18 26.26 3.72
CA GLY A 315 4.07 26.30 2.27
C GLY A 315 5.12 27.16 1.56
N ASP A 316 6.10 27.74 2.26
CA ASP A 316 7.22 28.45 1.62
C ASP A 316 8.23 27.46 1.02
N LEU A 317 8.66 27.73 -0.22
CA LEU A 317 9.51 26.82 -0.98
C LEU A 317 10.95 26.76 -0.44
N HIS A 318 11.53 27.91 -0.09
CA HIS A 318 12.90 27.96 0.43
C HIS A 318 12.98 27.36 1.84
N ALA A 319 11.99 27.65 2.69
CA ALA A 319 11.87 27.02 3.98
C ALA A 319 11.65 25.50 3.86
N ALA A 320 10.85 25.03 2.89
CA ALA A 320 10.67 23.60 2.63
C ALA A 320 11.97 22.90 2.21
N ALA A 321 12.74 23.52 1.30
CA ALA A 321 14.05 22.98 0.90
C ALA A 321 15.01 22.87 2.09
N ARG A 322 15.08 23.91 2.93
CA ARG A 322 15.88 23.89 4.16
C ARG A 322 15.44 22.80 5.13
N VAL A 323 14.13 22.66 5.37
CA VAL A 323 13.58 21.60 6.24
C VAL A 323 13.97 20.22 5.71
N LEU A 324 13.87 20.00 4.40
CA LEU A 324 14.22 18.72 3.77
C LEU A 324 15.71 18.41 3.87
N ALA A 325 16.58 19.41 3.82
CA ALA A 325 18.03 19.24 3.93
C ALA A 325 18.52 19.02 5.38
N GLU A 326 17.90 19.71 6.35
CA GLU A 326 18.41 19.78 7.72
C GLU A 326 17.75 18.79 8.69
N ARG A 327 16.49 18.38 8.44
CA ARG A 327 15.74 17.54 9.39
C ARG A 327 15.73 16.07 8.97
N PRO A 328 15.73 15.13 9.95
CA PRO A 328 15.51 13.73 9.65
C PRO A 328 14.15 13.53 8.95
N VAL A 329 14.15 12.77 7.85
CA VAL A 329 12.94 12.52 7.06
C VAL A 329 11.80 11.88 7.87
N ARG A 330 12.16 11.10 8.89
CA ARG A 330 11.22 10.50 9.86
C ARG A 330 10.42 11.57 10.62
N GLU A 331 11.05 12.67 11.03
CA GLU A 331 10.37 13.75 11.76
C GLU A 331 9.40 14.53 10.87
N ILE A 332 9.75 14.71 9.60
CA ILE A 332 8.88 15.30 8.59
C ILE A 332 7.64 14.42 8.42
N PHE A 333 7.83 13.11 8.24
CA PHE A 333 6.73 12.15 8.14
C PHE A 333 5.84 12.13 9.40
N GLN A 334 6.43 12.06 10.59
CA GLN A 334 5.70 12.06 11.86
C GLN A 334 4.91 13.35 12.08
N THR A 335 5.41 14.49 11.59
CA THR A 335 4.69 15.77 11.68
C THR A 335 3.36 15.70 10.92
N ALA A 336 3.37 15.17 9.69
CA ALA A 336 2.15 14.94 8.91
C ALA A 336 1.20 13.95 9.61
N MET A 337 1.75 12.87 10.17
CA MET A 337 0.95 11.91 10.94
C MET A 337 0.33 12.53 12.19
N GLY A 338 0.96 13.54 12.80
CA GLY A 338 0.38 14.32 13.90
C GLY A 338 -0.96 14.96 13.52
N GLU A 339 -1.03 15.61 12.36
CA GLU A 339 -2.29 16.17 11.82
C GLU A 339 -3.31 15.07 11.53
N ALA A 340 -2.88 13.98 10.90
CA ALA A 340 -3.75 12.84 10.59
C ALA A 340 -4.37 12.23 11.86
N TYR A 341 -3.59 12.08 12.94
CA TYR A 341 -4.08 11.53 14.21
C TYR A 341 -4.98 12.49 14.98
N ARG A 342 -4.78 13.81 14.85
CA ARG A 342 -5.69 14.82 15.40
C ARG A 342 -7.06 14.71 14.75
N LEU A 343 -7.11 14.56 13.42
CA LEU A 343 -8.34 14.33 12.67
C LEU A 343 -8.98 12.98 13.01
N GLN A 344 -8.19 11.91 13.11
CA GLN A 344 -8.67 10.58 13.52
C GLN A 344 -9.36 10.61 14.89
N ALA A 345 -8.79 11.31 15.88
CA ALA A 345 -9.40 11.42 17.20
C ALA A 345 -10.78 12.11 17.15
N ARG A 346 -10.90 13.17 16.33
CA ARG A 346 -12.18 13.86 16.09
C ARG A 346 -13.17 12.96 15.35
N ALA A 347 -12.73 12.28 14.29
CA ALA A 347 -13.54 11.35 13.51
C ALA A 347 -14.13 10.23 14.39
N ARG A 348 -13.29 9.59 15.22
CA ARG A 348 -13.75 8.55 16.16
C ARG A 348 -14.78 9.07 17.16
N LYS A 349 -14.60 10.30 17.65
CA LYS A 349 -15.56 10.95 18.55
C LYS A 349 -16.89 11.25 17.84
N ALA A 350 -16.82 11.80 16.63
CA ALA A 350 -18.00 12.10 15.81
C ALA A 350 -18.78 10.82 15.46
N GLY A 351 -18.07 9.79 14.99
CA GLY A 351 -18.66 8.49 14.68
C GLY A 351 -19.28 7.80 15.90
N ALA A 352 -18.64 7.88 17.07
CA ALA A 352 -19.21 7.36 18.31
C ALA A 352 -20.50 8.11 18.73
N ALA A 353 -20.55 9.43 18.54
CA ALA A 353 -21.73 10.24 18.85
C ALA A 353 -22.90 9.99 17.87
N ALA A 354 -22.61 9.59 16.64
CA ALA A 354 -23.61 9.29 15.61
C ALA A 354 -23.99 7.80 15.50
N ARG A 355 -23.43 6.94 16.36
CA ARG A 355 -23.57 5.49 16.30
C ARG A 355 -24.94 5.01 16.80
N LEU A 356 -25.51 4.00 16.13
CA LEU A 356 -26.70 3.30 16.59
C LEU A 356 -26.35 2.27 17.69
N PRO A 357 -27.09 2.19 18.82
CA PRO A 357 -26.80 1.24 19.90
C PRO A 357 -26.79 -0.24 19.47
N GLN A 358 -27.59 -0.61 18.47
CA GLN A 358 -27.78 -1.97 17.98
C GLN A 358 -26.63 -2.42 17.07
N ALA A 359 -25.83 -1.49 16.54
CA ALA A 359 -24.80 -1.77 15.55
C ALA A 359 -23.50 -1.03 15.88
N GLN A 360 -22.48 -1.77 16.33
CA GLN A 360 -21.22 -1.19 16.83
C GLN A 360 -20.41 -0.44 15.75
N SER A 361 -20.64 -0.72 14.47
CA SER A 361 -19.90 -0.13 13.34
C SER A 361 -20.72 0.83 12.49
N VAL A 362 -22.02 1.00 12.74
CA VAL A 362 -22.91 1.78 11.86
C VAL A 362 -23.24 3.13 12.48
N THR A 363 -23.10 4.18 11.67
CA THR A 363 -23.45 5.56 12.05
C THR A 363 -24.64 6.05 11.24
N LEU A 364 -25.37 7.03 11.79
CA LEU A 364 -26.43 7.74 11.07
C LEU A 364 -25.90 8.80 10.11
N LEU A 365 -24.59 8.95 9.94
CA LEU A 365 -24.06 9.98 9.05
C LEU A 365 -24.34 9.62 7.59
N ASP A 366 -24.77 10.60 6.81
CA ASP A 366 -24.92 10.49 5.37
C ASP A 366 -23.58 10.72 4.64
N PRO A 367 -23.34 10.09 3.47
CA PRO A 367 -22.26 10.50 2.57
C PRO A 367 -22.38 11.98 2.19
N PRO A 368 -21.26 12.73 2.09
CA PRO A 368 -19.87 12.30 2.25
C PRO A 368 -19.35 12.33 3.70
N LEU A 369 -20.18 12.69 4.70
CA LEU A 369 -19.75 12.79 6.10
C LEU A 369 -19.34 11.42 6.65
N SER A 370 -20.14 10.38 6.37
CA SER A 370 -19.83 8.99 6.72
C SER A 370 -18.47 8.57 6.17
N ASP A 371 -18.23 8.82 4.88
CA ASP A 371 -17.06 8.32 4.15
C ASP A 371 -15.76 8.91 4.73
N VAL A 372 -15.78 10.20 5.07
CA VAL A 372 -14.65 10.88 5.69
C VAL A 372 -14.44 10.41 7.14
N VAL A 373 -15.50 10.27 7.92
CA VAL A 373 -15.41 9.75 9.30
C VAL A 373 -14.85 8.33 9.31
N ASP A 374 -15.31 7.48 8.41
CA ASP A 374 -14.84 6.09 8.27
C ASP A 374 -13.39 6.02 7.80
N ALA A 375 -13.02 6.79 6.78
CA ALA A 375 -11.65 6.82 6.26
C ALA A 375 -10.62 7.31 7.30
N LEU A 376 -10.97 8.34 8.07
CA LEU A 376 -10.11 8.89 9.12
C LEU A 376 -10.05 7.99 10.36
N SER A 377 -11.09 7.20 10.65
CA SER A 377 -11.16 6.37 11.86
C SER A 377 -10.28 5.11 11.80
N ARG A 378 -9.84 4.71 10.60
CA ARG A 378 -8.94 3.56 10.34
C ARG A 378 -7.64 3.64 11.13
N LEU A 379 -6.94 2.51 11.27
CA LEU A 379 -5.66 2.44 11.97
C LEU A 379 -4.63 3.42 11.38
N ARG A 380 -4.55 3.46 10.04
CA ARG A 380 -3.86 4.50 9.27
C ARG A 380 -4.91 5.49 8.77
N PRO A 381 -4.98 6.73 9.31
CA PRO A 381 -5.96 7.71 8.88
C PRO A 381 -5.76 8.05 7.40
N SER A 382 -6.85 8.11 6.65
CA SER A 382 -6.86 8.41 5.21
C SER A 382 -8.05 9.29 4.88
N VAL A 383 -8.10 9.79 3.66
CA VAL A 383 -9.25 10.51 3.11
C VAL A 383 -9.73 9.84 1.81
N PRO A 384 -11.03 9.93 1.47
CA PRO A 384 -11.52 9.48 0.16
C PRO A 384 -10.79 10.19 -0.98
N ASP A 385 -10.47 9.46 -2.05
CA ASP A 385 -9.86 10.08 -3.22
C ASP A 385 -10.92 10.91 -4.00
N PRO A 386 -10.66 12.19 -4.29
CA PRO A 386 -11.56 12.99 -5.13
C PRO A 386 -11.77 12.43 -6.54
N ALA A 387 -10.81 11.68 -7.08
CA ALA A 387 -10.90 11.09 -8.42
C ALA A 387 -11.68 9.78 -8.45
N ASP A 388 -11.65 9.02 -7.35
CA ASP A 388 -12.40 7.78 -7.18
C ASP A 388 -12.83 7.62 -5.71
N SER A 389 -14.11 7.83 -5.43
CA SER A 389 -14.67 7.76 -4.08
C SER A 389 -14.54 6.38 -3.42
N ARG A 390 -14.23 5.32 -4.19
CA ARG A 390 -13.96 3.97 -3.66
C ARG A 390 -12.54 3.85 -3.12
N LYS A 391 -11.62 4.64 -3.65
CA LYS A 391 -10.23 4.68 -3.23
C LYS A 391 -10.05 5.64 -2.06
N ARG A 392 -9.00 5.37 -1.30
CA ARG A 392 -8.56 6.18 -0.17
C ARG A 392 -7.09 6.45 -0.34
N ARG A 393 -6.66 7.60 0.16
CA ARG A 393 -5.27 8.03 0.10
C ARG A 393 -4.88 8.82 1.33
N ALA A 394 -3.59 8.93 1.59
CA ALA A 394 -3.05 9.78 2.62
C ALA A 394 -3.38 11.26 2.36
N LEU A 395 -3.46 12.03 3.45
CA LEU A 395 -3.53 13.49 3.38
C LEU A 395 -2.22 14.01 2.80
N GLY A 396 -2.33 14.88 1.79
CA GLY A 396 -1.17 15.40 1.05
C GLY A 396 -0.90 16.89 1.24
N THR A 397 -1.88 17.66 1.72
CA THR A 397 -1.76 19.12 1.87
C THR A 397 -2.54 19.67 3.06
N LEU A 398 -2.16 20.85 3.55
CA LEU A 398 -2.91 21.56 4.59
C LEU A 398 -4.32 21.94 4.13
N ALA A 399 -4.52 22.19 2.84
CA ALA A 399 -5.85 22.43 2.26
C ALA A 399 -6.76 21.19 2.39
N GLU A 400 -6.21 19.99 2.22
CA GLU A 400 -6.95 18.73 2.46
C GLU A 400 -7.27 18.54 3.94
N VAL A 401 -6.33 18.87 4.84
CA VAL A 401 -6.57 18.87 6.29
C VAL A 401 -7.72 19.82 6.65
N ALA A 402 -7.68 21.07 6.18
CA ALA A 402 -8.73 22.05 6.45
C ALA A 402 -10.10 21.59 5.92
N ARG A 403 -10.14 21.01 4.72
CA ARG A 403 -11.38 20.43 4.16
C ARG A 403 -11.92 19.29 5.01
N ALA A 404 -11.05 18.39 5.47
CA ALA A 404 -11.43 17.31 6.37
C ALA A 404 -11.96 17.85 7.71
N GLU A 405 -11.37 18.92 8.25
CA GLU A 405 -11.87 19.57 9.46
C GLU A 405 -13.27 20.17 9.30
N GLU A 406 -13.55 20.79 8.16
CA GLU A 406 -14.87 21.34 7.85
C GLU A 406 -15.93 20.24 7.80
N ILE A 407 -15.62 19.15 7.09
CA ILE A 407 -16.50 17.98 7.00
C ILE A 407 -16.72 17.34 8.38
N LEU A 408 -15.65 17.19 9.18
CA LEU A 408 -15.77 16.68 10.55
C LEU A 408 -16.60 17.60 11.43
N ALA A 409 -16.48 18.92 11.30
CA ALA A 409 -17.26 19.86 12.08
C ALA A 409 -18.76 19.81 11.72
N GLU A 410 -19.09 19.50 10.46
CA GLU A 410 -20.47 19.19 10.05
C GLU A 410 -20.94 17.85 10.61
N ALA A 411 -20.10 16.79 10.56
CA ALA A 411 -20.41 15.48 11.13
C ALA A 411 -20.65 15.54 12.65
N GLU A 412 -19.84 16.30 13.38
CA GLU A 412 -20.00 16.57 14.81
C GLU A 412 -21.33 17.29 15.14
N ALA A 413 -21.87 18.07 14.19
CA ALA A 413 -23.13 18.80 14.37
C ALA A 413 -24.38 17.92 14.14
N VAL A 414 -24.27 16.84 13.37
CA VAL A 414 -25.43 15.98 13.02
C VAL A 414 -26.11 15.39 14.26
N PRO A 415 -25.40 14.76 15.23
CA PRO A 415 -26.05 14.24 16.43
C PRO A 415 -26.75 15.32 17.26
N ALA A 416 -26.19 16.53 17.33
CA ALA A 416 -26.79 17.65 18.05
C ALA A 416 -28.09 18.13 17.37
N LEU A 417 -28.10 18.20 16.04
CA LEU A 417 -29.28 18.56 15.25
C LEU A 417 -30.38 17.50 15.38
N LEU A 418 -30.02 16.22 15.29
CA LEU A 418 -30.95 15.11 15.53
C LEU A 418 -31.50 15.15 16.96
N GLY A 419 -30.68 15.43 17.97
CA GLY A 419 -31.12 15.62 19.34
C GLY A 419 -32.16 16.74 19.49
N ALA A 420 -31.95 17.88 18.83
CA ALA A 420 -32.88 19.02 18.83
C ALA A 420 -34.22 18.75 18.10
N LEU A 421 -34.27 17.68 17.30
CA LEU A 421 -35.47 17.15 16.64
C LEU A 421 -36.11 15.99 17.43
N GLY A 422 -35.53 15.56 18.55
CA GLY A 422 -35.98 14.38 19.28
C GLY A 422 -35.64 13.05 18.59
N LEU A 423 -34.71 13.07 17.62
CA LEU A 423 -34.28 11.94 16.80
C LEU A 423 -32.89 11.42 17.20
N ALA A 424 -32.54 11.46 18.48
CA ALA A 424 -31.23 11.01 18.93
C ALA A 424 -30.97 9.53 18.53
N PRO A 425 -29.71 9.13 18.22
CA PRO A 425 -29.39 7.77 17.78
C PRO A 425 -29.91 6.67 18.70
N ALA A 426 -29.92 6.92 20.03
CA ALA A 426 -30.44 5.99 21.03
C ALA A 426 -31.95 5.72 20.91
N ALA A 427 -32.73 6.69 20.42
CA ALA A 427 -34.18 6.56 20.23
C ALA A 427 -34.53 5.98 18.85
N LEU A 428 -33.75 6.32 17.81
CA LEU A 428 -33.99 5.84 16.44
C LEU A 428 -33.72 4.34 16.27
N GLY A 429 -32.70 3.82 16.96
CA GLY A 429 -32.31 2.41 16.85
C GLY A 429 -33.44 1.40 17.08
N PRO A 430 -34.10 1.39 18.25
CA PRO A 430 -35.21 0.48 18.52
C PRO A 430 -36.43 0.70 17.60
N LEU A 431 -36.65 1.95 17.18
CA LEU A 431 -37.75 2.30 16.28
C LEU A 431 -37.53 1.72 14.88
N ALA A 432 -36.31 1.77 14.37
CA ALA A 432 -35.93 1.23 13.07
C ALA A 432 -36.08 -0.30 13.05
N GLU A 433 -35.62 -0.96 14.12
CA GLU A 433 -35.74 -2.41 14.30
C GLU A 433 -37.21 -2.85 14.32
N ALA A 434 -38.08 -2.13 15.05
CA ALA A 434 -39.51 -2.40 15.10
C ALA A 434 -40.21 -2.26 13.72
N GLN A 435 -39.67 -1.45 12.82
CA GLN A 435 -40.18 -1.26 11.45
C GLN A 435 -39.45 -2.13 10.41
N GLY A 436 -38.56 -3.02 10.84
CA GLY A 436 -37.79 -3.90 9.97
C GLY A 436 -36.83 -3.16 9.04
N VAL A 437 -36.31 -2.01 9.47
CA VAL A 437 -35.26 -1.24 8.77
C VAL A 437 -33.91 -1.69 9.31
N ALA A 438 -33.04 -2.18 8.41
CA ALA A 438 -31.69 -2.56 8.79
C ALA A 438 -30.89 -1.34 9.28
N PRO A 439 -30.06 -1.45 10.34
CA PRO A 439 -29.27 -0.32 10.83
C PRO A 439 -28.41 0.34 9.73
N THR A 440 -27.89 -0.46 8.79
CA THR A 440 -27.06 0.00 7.66
C THR A 440 -27.82 0.80 6.61
N ALA A 441 -29.15 0.68 6.57
CA ALA A 441 -30.01 1.39 5.62
C ALA A 441 -30.58 2.69 6.19
N LEU A 442 -30.31 3.01 7.46
CA LEU A 442 -30.84 4.19 8.12
C LEU A 442 -29.77 5.28 8.20
N HIS A 443 -30.03 6.42 7.57
CA HIS A 443 -29.22 7.62 7.72
C HIS A 443 -30.00 8.76 8.40
N ALA A 444 -29.29 9.83 8.76
CA ALA A 444 -29.87 11.00 9.40
C ALA A 444 -30.87 11.71 8.45
N SER A 445 -30.58 11.74 7.15
CA SER A 445 -31.50 12.24 6.13
C SER A 445 -32.84 11.50 6.15
N ASP A 446 -32.83 10.16 6.27
CA ASP A 446 -34.03 9.32 6.29
C ASP A 446 -34.86 9.57 7.56
N ALA A 447 -34.20 9.73 8.71
CA ALA A 447 -34.85 10.06 9.97
C ALA A 447 -35.50 11.45 9.94
N VAL A 448 -34.81 12.46 9.39
CA VAL A 448 -35.34 13.82 9.25
C VAL A 448 -36.49 13.85 8.24
N ARG A 449 -36.37 13.12 7.13
CA ARG A 449 -37.44 12.93 6.14
C ARG A 449 -38.69 12.32 6.79
N ALA A 450 -38.52 11.28 7.61
CA ALA A 450 -39.62 10.62 8.31
C ALA A 450 -40.32 11.60 9.27
N LEU A 451 -39.57 12.45 9.98
CA LEU A 451 -40.14 13.44 10.87
C LEU A 451 -40.94 14.50 10.10
N ALA A 452 -40.41 15.00 8.99
CA ALA A 452 -41.13 15.97 8.14
C ALA A 452 -42.43 15.38 7.59
N LEU A 453 -42.44 14.12 7.14
CA LEU A 453 -43.65 13.42 6.70
C LEU A 453 -44.66 13.23 7.84
N LYS A 454 -44.18 12.86 9.03
CA LYS A 454 -45.02 12.69 10.21
C LYS A 454 -45.75 13.98 10.57
N GLU A 455 -45.02 15.09 10.67
CA GLU A 455 -45.56 16.40 11.04
C GLU A 455 -46.52 16.93 9.98
N LEU A 456 -46.20 16.78 8.69
CA LEU A 456 -47.05 17.24 7.60
C LEU A 456 -48.38 16.47 7.52
N ARG A 457 -48.36 15.15 7.80
CA ARG A 457 -49.54 14.28 7.74
C ARG A 457 -50.29 14.18 9.07
N GLY A 458 -49.74 14.73 10.15
CA GLY A 458 -50.28 14.54 11.51
C GLY A 458 -50.25 13.08 11.98
N ALA A 459 -49.28 12.29 11.51
CA ALA A 459 -49.18 10.87 11.85
C ALA A 459 -48.71 10.67 13.31
N LYS A 460 -49.18 9.58 13.94
CA LYS A 460 -48.75 9.23 15.31
C LYS A 460 -47.33 8.68 15.36
N GLU A 461 -46.96 7.87 14.38
CA GLU A 461 -45.68 7.18 14.30
C GLU A 461 -44.75 7.82 13.26
N LEU A 462 -43.45 7.64 13.44
CA LEU A 462 -42.40 8.08 12.51
C LEU A 462 -42.29 7.03 11.38
N PRO A 463 -42.62 7.36 10.12
CA PRO A 463 -42.62 6.38 9.02
C PRO A 463 -41.20 6.17 8.47
N LEU A 464 -40.31 5.54 9.25
CA LEU A 464 -38.91 5.32 8.86
C LEU A 464 -38.79 4.45 7.60
N ARG A 465 -39.60 3.39 7.49
CA ARG A 465 -39.57 2.49 6.34
C ARG A 465 -39.94 3.20 5.03
N GLU A 466 -41.00 4.00 5.04
CA GLU A 466 -41.41 4.80 3.87
C GLU A 466 -40.34 5.83 3.47
N SER A 467 -39.61 6.35 4.45
CA SER A 467 -38.51 7.28 4.21
C SER A 467 -37.35 6.63 3.47
N VAL A 468 -36.93 5.45 3.92
CA VAL A 468 -35.85 4.65 3.30
C VAL A 468 -36.25 4.14 1.92
N ASP A 469 -37.53 3.82 1.71
CA ASP A 469 -38.06 3.34 0.42
C ASP A 469 -38.28 4.47 -0.63
N GLU A 470 -37.80 5.70 -0.38
CA GLU A 470 -37.75 6.82 -1.34
C GLU A 470 -39.09 7.21 -2.04
N HIS A 471 -40.23 7.08 -1.35
CA HIS A 471 -41.53 7.46 -1.91
C HIS A 471 -41.61 8.95 -2.33
N PRO A 472 -42.42 9.37 -3.32
CA PRO A 472 -42.52 10.78 -3.71
C PRO A 472 -42.95 11.70 -2.56
N ALA A 473 -42.30 12.87 -2.46
CA ALA A 473 -42.61 13.83 -1.41
C ALA A 473 -43.97 14.53 -1.66
N PRO A 474 -44.84 14.66 -0.65
CA PRO A 474 -46.11 15.38 -0.78
C PRO A 474 -45.93 16.91 -0.92
N PRO A 475 -46.94 17.64 -1.43
CA PRO A 475 -46.90 19.11 -1.48
C PRO A 475 -46.68 19.72 -0.10
N GLY A 476 -45.85 20.77 -0.01
CA GLY A 476 -45.49 21.43 1.25
C GLY A 476 -44.37 20.74 2.05
N PHE A 477 -43.88 19.57 1.60
CA PHE A 477 -42.77 18.87 2.26
C PHE A 477 -41.49 19.70 2.36
N ALA A 478 -41.12 20.41 1.29
CA ALA A 478 -39.89 21.20 1.25
C ALA A 478 -39.90 22.35 2.27
N GLU A 479 -41.02 23.07 2.40
CA GLU A 479 -41.20 24.14 3.38
C GLU A 479 -41.13 23.60 4.81
N LYS A 480 -41.80 22.47 5.07
CA LYS A 480 -41.77 21.81 6.39
C LYS A 480 -40.38 21.32 6.77
N LEU A 481 -39.65 20.77 5.80
CA LEU A 481 -38.27 20.32 6.00
C LEU A 481 -37.35 21.50 6.36
N GLU A 482 -37.49 22.64 5.67
CA GLU A 482 -36.72 23.85 6.00
C GLU A 482 -37.04 24.39 7.40
N GLU A 483 -38.32 24.49 7.74
CA GLU A 483 -38.78 24.92 9.07
C GLU A 483 -38.18 24.06 10.19
N LEU A 484 -38.20 22.73 10.03
CA LEU A 484 -37.67 21.78 11.02
C LEU A 484 -36.16 21.93 11.18
N LEU A 485 -35.42 21.97 10.07
CA LEU A 485 -33.96 22.03 10.08
C LEU A 485 -33.44 23.37 10.61
N ASP A 486 -34.05 24.49 10.23
CA ASP A 486 -33.65 25.82 10.69
C ASP A 486 -34.00 26.00 12.18
N GLY A 487 -35.18 25.53 12.60
CA GLY A 487 -35.58 25.51 14.01
C GLY A 487 -34.68 24.63 14.88
N ALA A 488 -34.30 23.44 14.38
CA ALA A 488 -33.38 22.55 15.08
C ALA A 488 -31.96 23.13 15.16
N ALA A 489 -31.48 23.75 14.08
CA ALA A 489 -30.18 24.41 14.08
C ALA A 489 -30.10 25.51 15.14
N ALA A 490 -31.14 26.34 15.27
CA ALA A 490 -31.23 27.38 16.30
C ALA A 490 -31.25 26.80 17.73
N ARG A 491 -31.97 25.69 17.97
CA ARG A 491 -32.05 25.04 19.29
C ARG A 491 -30.79 24.26 19.67
N SER A 492 -30.04 23.74 18.69
CA SER A 492 -28.89 22.87 18.94
C SER A 492 -27.70 23.59 19.60
N GLY A 493 -27.57 24.91 19.40
CA GLY A 493 -26.43 25.70 19.88
C GLY A 493 -25.07 25.36 19.24
N HIS A 494 -25.02 24.48 18.24
CA HIS A 494 -23.77 24.06 17.60
C HIS A 494 -23.41 25.00 16.43
N PRO A 495 -22.16 25.51 16.33
CA PRO A 495 -21.80 26.53 15.34
C PRO A 495 -21.92 26.06 13.87
N ARG A 496 -21.85 24.75 13.63
CA ARG A 496 -22.01 24.14 12.30
C ARG A 496 -23.38 23.51 12.05
N ALA A 497 -24.36 23.69 12.94
CA ALA A 497 -25.68 23.06 12.81
C ALA A 497 -26.42 23.49 11.53
N SER A 498 -26.37 24.77 11.15
CA SER A 498 -26.99 25.24 9.91
C SER A 498 -26.35 24.65 8.65
N ALA A 499 -25.03 24.41 8.67
CA ALA A 499 -24.33 23.75 7.56
C ALA A 499 -24.71 22.27 7.44
N ALA A 500 -24.73 21.54 8.57
CA ALA A 500 -25.20 20.16 8.61
C ALA A 500 -26.68 20.05 8.19
N GLY A 501 -27.54 20.97 8.62
CA GLY A 501 -28.94 21.05 8.20
C GLY A 501 -29.09 21.24 6.68
N ARG A 502 -28.31 22.15 6.08
CA ARG A 502 -28.28 22.29 4.60
C ARG A 502 -27.86 21.00 3.91
N ARG A 503 -26.81 20.32 4.40
CA ARG A 503 -26.36 19.06 3.81
C ARG A 503 -27.42 17.96 3.88
N LEU A 504 -28.11 17.81 5.01
CA LEU A 504 -29.21 16.86 5.15
C LEU A 504 -30.35 17.19 4.18
N ARG A 505 -30.68 18.48 4.00
CA ARG A 505 -31.66 18.93 3.02
C ARG A 505 -31.26 18.54 1.59
N ASP A 506 -30.01 18.77 1.23
CA ASP A 506 -29.50 18.45 -0.11
C ASP A 506 -29.47 16.93 -0.34
N ALA A 507 -29.10 16.14 0.68
CA ALA A 507 -29.15 14.67 0.62
C ALA A 507 -30.59 14.15 0.42
N ILE A 508 -31.57 14.71 1.13
CA ILE A 508 -32.99 14.37 0.95
C ILE A 508 -33.47 14.75 -0.45
N ARG A 509 -33.08 15.93 -0.96
CA ARG A 509 -33.46 16.41 -2.29
C ARG A 509 -32.85 15.60 -3.43
N ALA A 510 -31.64 15.07 -3.25
CA ALA A 510 -30.98 14.24 -4.26
C ALA A 510 -31.68 12.88 -4.46
N ARG A 511 -32.51 12.46 -3.50
CA ARG A 511 -33.26 11.18 -3.51
C ARG A 511 -34.74 11.34 -3.87
N THR A 512 -35.23 12.57 -4.07
CA THR A 512 -36.61 12.89 -4.48
C THR A 512 -36.63 13.40 -5.91
#